data_AF-A0A7S2MTJ5-F1
#
_entry.id   AF-A0A7S2MTJ5-F1
#
_cell.length_a   1.000
_cell.length_b   1.000
_cell.length_c   1.000
_cell.angle_alpha   90.00
_cell.angle_beta   90.00
_cell.angle_gamma   90.00
#
_symmetry.space_group_name_H-M   'P 1'
#
loop_
_entity.id
_entity.type
_entity.pdbx_description
1 polymer ?
#
loop_
_entity_poly.entity_id
_entity_poly.type
_entity_poly.pdbx_seq_one_letter_code
_entity_poly.pdbx_strand_id
1 'polypeptide(L)'
;KVVVAGSFDLNKIFVIDALDGQLYILERHALKAAAPLGSDKDRDSFLLWIETFAERLSNGTYTKNAILTDRPEASVGVNILPAAGPLMSRSVTRGVEVIASAVLAVEAGTHIYSLRIRILCKGDEGYATEEQRGFLTCQLNTRNWNLQNTQGGIEQVHGSGVVGKFPLLREGGYRGDSQSRRCHTNIGVPAHMVDPGKNKTGTFVYQSQTQAGSLTAFSGHMEFIPGSLREPSGPPFNVVVNPFPLAMDVKYIY
;
A
#
# COMPACT_ATOMS: atom_id res chain seq x y z
N LYS A 1 -1.36 -28.25 -17.24
CA LYS A 1 -1.09 -26.97 -16.55
C LYS A 1 -0.21 -26.08 -17.42
N VAL A 2 -0.62 -24.83 -17.66
CA VAL A 2 0.02 -23.88 -18.59
C VAL A 2 0.32 -22.58 -17.84
N VAL A 3 1.49 -21.99 -18.05
CA VAL A 3 1.87 -20.69 -17.46
C VAL A 3 1.15 -19.56 -18.20
N VAL A 4 0.52 -18.64 -17.45
CA VAL A 4 -0.28 -17.54 -18.03
C VAL A 4 0.18 -16.15 -17.60
N ALA A 5 0.82 -16.01 -16.44
CA ALA A 5 1.39 -14.75 -15.97
C ALA A 5 2.49 -14.98 -14.91
N GLY A 6 3.21 -13.92 -14.53
CA GLY A 6 4.22 -13.96 -13.47
C GLY A 6 4.39 -12.62 -12.77
N SER A 7 4.80 -12.65 -11.50
CA SER A 7 5.22 -11.45 -10.78
C SER A 7 6.49 -10.87 -11.39
N PHE A 8 6.75 -9.58 -11.12
CA PHE A 8 7.92 -8.87 -11.65
C PHE A 8 9.26 -9.59 -11.36
N ASP A 9 9.38 -10.17 -10.17
CA ASP A 9 10.58 -10.91 -9.72
C ASP A 9 10.53 -12.41 -10.03
N LEU A 10 9.48 -12.87 -10.72
CA LEU A 10 9.22 -14.28 -11.06
C LEU A 10 9.13 -15.23 -9.86
N ASN A 11 9.02 -14.70 -8.63
CA ASN A 11 8.83 -15.53 -7.43
C ASN A 11 7.43 -16.16 -7.38
N LYS A 12 6.47 -15.58 -8.09
CA LYS A 12 5.11 -16.11 -8.26
C LYS A 12 4.81 -16.29 -9.74
N ILE A 13 4.44 -17.50 -10.13
CA ILE A 13 4.03 -17.85 -11.49
C ILE A 13 2.58 -18.29 -11.47
N PHE A 14 1.74 -17.67 -12.30
CA PHE A 14 0.34 -18.02 -12.45
C PHE A 14 0.19 -19.13 -13.49
N VAL A 15 -0.53 -20.18 -13.12
CA VAL A 15 -0.67 -21.40 -13.89
C VAL A 15 -2.14 -21.78 -13.96
N ILE A 16 -2.65 -21.98 -15.17
CA ILE A 16 -3.99 -22.53 -15.39
C ILE A 16 -3.92 -24.05 -15.48
N ASP A 17 -4.89 -24.74 -14.89
CA ASP A 17 -5.23 -26.11 -15.28
C ASP A 17 -6.33 -26.09 -16.34
N ALA A 18 -5.96 -26.50 -17.55
CA ALA A 18 -6.84 -26.43 -18.72
C ALA A 18 -7.99 -27.45 -18.68
N LEU A 19 -7.95 -28.41 -17.74
CA LEU A 19 -9.01 -29.40 -17.58
C LEU A 19 -10.21 -28.87 -16.78
N ASP A 20 -9.98 -27.96 -15.84
CA ASP A 20 -11.01 -27.44 -14.93
C ASP A 20 -11.10 -25.90 -14.90
N GLY A 21 -10.29 -25.21 -15.71
CA GLY A 21 -10.24 -23.75 -15.79
C GLY A 21 -9.70 -23.08 -14.52
N GLN A 22 -9.07 -23.84 -13.62
CA GLN A 22 -8.63 -23.30 -12.34
C GLN A 22 -7.29 -22.58 -12.42
N LEU A 23 -7.23 -21.41 -11.81
CA LEU A 23 -6.01 -20.61 -11.67
C LEU A 23 -5.29 -20.95 -10.38
N TYR A 24 -3.98 -21.18 -10.51
CA TYR A 24 -3.08 -21.49 -9.42
C TYR A 24 -1.89 -20.54 -9.41
N ILE A 25 -1.30 -20.37 -8.24
CA ILE A 25 -0.01 -19.72 -8.05
C ILE A 25 1.02 -20.79 -7.70
N LEU A 26 2.09 -20.86 -8.48
CA LEU A 26 3.29 -21.62 -8.17
C LEU A 26 4.27 -20.69 -7.44
N GLU A 27 4.54 -21.00 -6.17
CA GLU A 27 5.47 -20.27 -5.30
C GLU A 27 6.32 -21.28 -4.53
N ARG A 28 7.65 -21.18 -4.61
CA ARG A 28 8.60 -22.08 -3.89
C ARG A 28 8.28 -23.58 -4.05
N HIS A 29 7.95 -24.00 -5.27
CA HIS A 29 7.56 -25.37 -5.63
C HIS A 29 6.21 -25.85 -5.06
N ALA A 30 5.46 -25.00 -4.37
CA ALA A 30 4.10 -25.28 -3.94
C ALA A 30 3.10 -24.66 -4.91
N LEU A 31 2.11 -25.46 -5.31
CA LEU A 31 0.97 -24.99 -6.10
C LEU A 31 -0.19 -24.70 -5.17
N LYS A 32 -0.66 -23.45 -5.17
CA LYS A 32 -1.74 -22.96 -4.31
C LYS A 32 -2.87 -22.41 -5.17
N ALA A 33 -4.11 -22.47 -4.67
CA ALA A 33 -5.23 -21.83 -5.35
C ALA A 33 -4.98 -20.31 -5.45
N ALA A 34 -5.17 -19.74 -6.64
CA ALA A 34 -5.08 -18.30 -6.83
C ALA A 34 -6.40 -17.60 -6.47
N ALA A 35 -7.50 -18.35 -6.38
CA ALA A 35 -8.85 -17.87 -6.14
C ALA A 35 -9.46 -18.47 -4.87
N PRO A 36 -10.31 -17.73 -4.13
CA PRO A 36 -11.06 -18.28 -3.01
C PRO A 36 -11.82 -19.55 -3.41
N LEU A 37 -11.65 -20.62 -2.63
CA LEU A 37 -12.35 -21.88 -2.81
C LEU A 37 -13.80 -21.73 -2.31
N GLY A 38 -14.67 -21.07 -3.07
CA GLY A 38 -16.11 -21.02 -2.76
C GLY A 38 -16.88 -19.84 -3.34
N SER A 39 -17.62 -20.10 -4.41
CA SER A 39 -19.05 -19.75 -4.52
C SER A 39 -19.73 -20.52 -5.66
N ASP A 40 -18.96 -21.01 -6.63
CA ASP A 40 -19.36 -22.04 -7.59
C ASP A 40 -18.11 -22.90 -7.87
N LYS A 41 -18.15 -24.20 -7.61
CA LYS A 41 -17.09 -25.13 -8.08
C LYS A 41 -17.04 -25.24 -9.63
N ASP A 42 -17.94 -24.52 -10.30
CA ASP A 42 -18.19 -24.54 -11.74
C ASP A 42 -17.73 -23.25 -12.47
N ARG A 43 -17.09 -22.29 -11.78
CA ARG A 43 -16.53 -21.09 -12.44
C ARG A 43 -15.06 -21.26 -12.78
N ASP A 44 -14.74 -21.02 -14.05
CA ASP A 44 -13.39 -20.88 -14.59
C ASP A 44 -12.73 -19.66 -13.92
N SER A 45 -11.94 -19.91 -12.88
CA SER A 45 -11.31 -18.85 -12.08
C SER A 45 -10.25 -18.10 -12.88
N PHE A 46 -9.72 -18.70 -13.95
CA PHE A 46 -8.85 -18.01 -14.89
C PHE A 46 -9.62 -16.99 -15.75
N LEU A 47 -10.76 -17.37 -16.33
CA LEU A 47 -11.58 -16.44 -17.14
C LEU A 47 -12.03 -15.24 -16.32
N LEU A 48 -12.52 -15.47 -15.09
CA LEU A 48 -12.92 -14.37 -14.21
C LEU A 48 -11.75 -13.45 -13.86
N TRP A 49 -10.57 -14.02 -13.62
CA TRP A 49 -9.36 -13.27 -13.33
C TRP A 49 -8.94 -12.39 -14.53
N ILE A 50 -8.87 -12.95 -15.74
CA ILE A 50 -8.41 -12.21 -16.91
C ILE A 50 -9.41 -11.14 -17.35
N GLU A 51 -10.73 -11.40 -17.27
CA GLU A 51 -11.77 -10.40 -17.53
C GLU A 51 -11.66 -9.23 -16.56
N THR A 52 -11.53 -9.52 -15.27
CA THR A 52 -11.40 -8.48 -14.24
C THR A 52 -10.10 -7.70 -14.41
N PHE A 53 -8.98 -8.38 -14.72
CA PHE A 53 -7.70 -7.74 -14.96
C PHE A 53 -7.76 -6.80 -16.17
N ALA A 54 -8.34 -7.26 -17.29
CA ALA A 54 -8.49 -6.47 -18.50
C ALA A 54 -9.42 -5.26 -18.30
N GLU A 55 -10.54 -5.44 -17.59
CA GLU A 55 -11.46 -4.35 -17.23
C GLU A 55 -10.74 -3.28 -16.40
N ARG A 56 -10.03 -3.69 -15.35
CA ARG A 56 -9.30 -2.79 -14.43
C ARG A 56 -8.15 -2.07 -15.09
N LEU A 57 -7.48 -2.71 -16.05
CA LEU A 57 -6.46 -2.04 -16.84
C LEU A 57 -7.10 -1.01 -17.78
N SER A 58 -8.21 -1.37 -18.43
CA SER A 58 -8.88 -0.51 -19.41
C SER A 58 -9.52 0.74 -18.78
N ASN A 59 -10.05 0.61 -17.55
CA ASN A 59 -10.68 1.72 -16.83
C ASN A 59 -9.71 2.53 -15.94
N GLY A 60 -8.41 2.19 -15.95
CA GLY A 60 -7.38 2.90 -15.18
C GLY A 60 -7.33 2.57 -13.69
N THR A 61 -8.09 1.59 -13.22
CA THR A 61 -7.95 1.06 -11.84
C THR A 61 -6.54 0.51 -11.63
N TYR A 62 -6.02 -0.24 -12.60
CA TYR A 62 -4.63 -0.70 -12.64
C TYR A 62 -3.83 0.18 -13.60
N THR A 63 -2.60 0.50 -13.19
CA THR A 63 -1.76 1.44 -13.93
C THR A 63 -0.40 0.84 -14.22
N LYS A 64 0.16 1.16 -15.39
CA LYS A 64 1.54 0.82 -15.72
C LYS A 64 2.46 1.80 -15.00
N ASN A 65 3.27 1.32 -14.07
CA ASN A 65 4.15 2.13 -13.23
C ASN A 65 5.39 1.34 -12.79
N ALA A 66 6.38 2.04 -12.23
CA ALA A 66 7.47 1.39 -11.51
C ALA A 66 6.93 0.54 -10.35
N ILE A 67 7.27 -0.75 -10.34
CA ILE A 67 6.94 -1.67 -9.24
C ILE A 67 7.92 -1.46 -8.08
N LEU A 68 9.19 -1.21 -8.36
CA LEU A 68 10.22 -0.94 -7.37
C LEU A 68 10.60 0.55 -7.35
N THR A 69 10.41 1.20 -6.20
CA THR A 69 10.70 2.63 -6.03
C THR A 69 12.19 2.98 -6.11
N ASP A 70 13.09 2.03 -5.90
CA ASP A 70 14.54 2.22 -5.98
C ASP A 70 15.12 1.93 -7.36
N ARG A 71 14.35 1.30 -8.25
CA ARG A 71 14.73 0.97 -9.63
C ARG A 71 13.57 1.23 -10.60
N PRO A 72 13.08 2.48 -10.70
CA PRO A 72 11.83 2.75 -11.39
C PRO A 72 11.86 2.38 -12.88
N GLU A 73 12.96 2.69 -13.58
CA GLU A 73 13.11 2.40 -15.02
C GLU A 73 13.22 0.90 -15.31
N ALA A 74 13.90 0.16 -14.43
CA ALA A 74 14.11 -1.28 -14.58
C ALA A 74 12.95 -2.13 -14.05
N SER A 75 11.92 -1.51 -13.45
CA SER A 75 10.82 -2.23 -12.79
C SER A 75 9.44 -1.82 -13.28
N VAL A 76 9.32 -1.32 -14.51
CA VAL A 76 8.03 -0.93 -15.08
C VAL A 76 7.17 -2.16 -15.31
N GLY A 77 5.99 -2.20 -14.68
CA GLY A 77 5.02 -3.28 -14.80
C GLY A 77 3.60 -2.79 -14.56
N VAL A 78 2.63 -3.69 -14.58
CA VAL A 78 1.25 -3.37 -14.18
C VAL A 78 1.19 -3.41 -12.65
N ASN A 79 0.85 -2.26 -12.05
CA ASN A 79 0.58 -2.19 -10.62
C ASN A 79 -0.87 -2.57 -10.36
N ILE A 80 -1.03 -3.72 -9.73
CA ILE A 80 -2.31 -4.34 -9.38
C ILE A 80 -2.97 -3.70 -8.15
N LEU A 81 -2.28 -2.79 -7.45
CA LEU A 81 -2.87 -2.03 -6.35
C LEU A 81 -3.72 -0.89 -6.92
N PRO A 82 -5.05 -0.88 -6.69
CA PRO A 82 -5.95 0.09 -7.29
C PRO A 82 -5.49 1.55 -7.13
N ALA A 83 -5.55 2.31 -8.22
CA ALA A 83 -5.18 3.72 -8.29
C ALA A 83 -6.40 4.66 -8.47
N ALA A 84 -7.52 4.15 -8.98
CA ALA A 84 -8.78 4.89 -9.19
C ALA A 84 -10.01 3.96 -9.10
N GLY A 85 -11.17 4.49 -8.68
CA GLY A 85 -12.41 3.72 -8.44
C GLY A 85 -12.84 3.61 -6.97
N PRO A 86 -13.63 2.57 -6.59
CA PRO A 86 -14.14 2.40 -5.22
C PRO A 86 -13.21 1.56 -4.30
N LEU A 87 -12.12 1.00 -4.84
CA LEU A 87 -11.22 0.08 -4.13
C LEU A 87 -10.02 0.77 -3.49
N MET A 88 -9.98 2.08 -3.59
CA MET A 88 -8.95 2.92 -3.00
C MET A 88 -9.64 4.10 -2.33
N SER A 89 -8.93 4.66 -1.37
CA SER A 89 -9.29 5.93 -0.79
C SER A 89 -8.22 6.95 -1.09
N ARG A 90 -8.65 8.21 -1.13
CA ARG A 90 -7.77 9.37 -1.23
C ARG A 90 -8.14 10.34 -0.11
N SER A 91 -7.13 10.90 0.53
CA SER A 91 -7.28 11.97 1.50
C SER A 91 -6.14 12.97 1.33
N VAL A 92 -6.43 14.25 1.62
CA VAL A 92 -5.43 15.32 1.66
C VAL A 92 -5.55 16.03 3.00
N THR A 93 -4.44 16.17 3.72
CA THR A 93 -4.38 16.91 4.98
C THR A 93 -3.17 17.84 4.96
N ARG A 94 -3.41 19.17 5.02
CA ARG A 94 -2.35 20.20 4.94
C ARG A 94 -1.41 19.99 3.74
N GLY A 95 -1.96 19.67 2.57
CA GLY A 95 -1.18 19.41 1.34
C GLY A 95 -0.48 18.04 1.29
N VAL A 96 -0.55 17.21 2.33
CA VAL A 96 -0.08 15.82 2.31
C VAL A 96 -1.19 14.92 1.79
N GLU A 97 -0.96 14.28 0.65
CA GLU A 97 -1.86 13.29 0.05
C GLU A 97 -1.52 11.88 0.54
N VAL A 98 -2.57 11.11 0.82
CA VAL A 98 -2.48 9.66 0.99
C VAL A 98 -3.45 8.99 0.02
N ILE A 99 -2.94 8.10 -0.82
CA ILE A 99 -3.73 7.17 -1.61
C ILE A 99 -3.53 5.76 -1.06
N ALA A 100 -4.62 5.12 -0.65
CA ALA A 100 -4.60 3.85 0.05
C ALA A 100 -5.45 2.79 -0.67
N SER A 101 -4.94 1.58 -0.84
CA SER A 101 -5.69 0.48 -1.44
C SER A 101 -5.16 -0.88 -0.98
N ALA A 102 -5.92 -1.94 -1.19
CA ALA A 102 -5.49 -3.31 -0.94
C ALA A 102 -5.88 -4.27 -2.06
N VAL A 103 -5.21 -5.42 -2.07
CA VAL A 103 -5.52 -6.61 -2.87
C VAL A 103 -5.51 -7.84 -1.96
N LEU A 104 -6.21 -8.90 -2.36
CA LEU A 104 -6.24 -10.16 -1.65
C LEU A 104 -5.16 -11.10 -2.19
N ALA A 105 -4.24 -11.53 -1.32
CA ALA A 105 -3.29 -12.61 -1.57
C ALA A 105 -3.88 -13.92 -1.05
N VAL A 106 -4.73 -14.56 -1.87
CA VAL A 106 -5.46 -15.78 -1.52
C VAL A 106 -4.52 -16.89 -1.04
N GLU A 107 -3.39 -17.04 -1.73
CA GLU A 107 -2.38 -18.06 -1.48
C GLU A 107 -1.65 -17.90 -0.13
N ALA A 108 -1.77 -16.73 0.49
CA ALA A 108 -1.23 -16.42 1.80
C ALA A 108 -2.32 -16.22 2.87
N GLY A 109 -3.59 -16.12 2.48
CA GLY A 109 -4.68 -15.76 3.38
C GLY A 109 -4.51 -14.37 3.98
N THR A 110 -3.96 -13.42 3.21
CA THR A 110 -3.69 -12.04 3.67
C THR A 110 -4.18 -11.01 2.67
N HIS A 111 -4.49 -9.81 3.17
CA HIS A 111 -4.59 -8.62 2.32
C HIS A 111 -3.25 -7.93 2.29
N ILE A 112 -2.77 -7.60 1.09
CA ILE A 112 -1.62 -6.72 0.90
C ILE A 112 -2.17 -5.32 0.66
N TYR A 113 -1.82 -4.39 1.53
CA TYR A 113 -2.23 -3.00 1.41
C TYR A 113 -1.04 -2.09 1.10
N SER A 114 -1.33 -0.98 0.44
CA SER A 114 -0.37 0.05 0.08
C SER A 114 -0.88 1.43 0.43
N LEU A 115 -0.05 2.21 1.13
CA LEU A 115 -0.21 3.64 1.30
C LEU A 115 0.84 4.37 0.44
N ARG A 116 0.36 5.25 -0.42
CA ARG A 116 1.17 6.11 -1.31
C ARG A 116 1.04 7.54 -0.79
N ILE A 117 2.16 8.08 -0.29
CA ILE A 117 2.18 9.29 0.52
C ILE A 117 3.12 10.31 -0.11
N ARG A 118 2.66 11.55 -0.33
CA ARG A 118 3.47 12.65 -0.83
C ARG A 118 2.92 14.01 -0.39
N ILE A 119 3.77 15.04 -0.41
CA ILE A 119 3.29 16.42 -0.46
C ILE A 119 2.91 16.72 -1.90
N LEU A 120 1.71 17.25 -2.11
CA LEU A 120 1.22 17.66 -3.42
C LEU A 120 2.07 18.81 -3.97
N CYS A 121 2.26 18.81 -5.28
CA CYS A 121 3.01 19.84 -5.99
C CYS A 121 2.06 20.87 -6.60
N LYS A 122 2.58 22.05 -6.95
CA LYS A 122 1.78 23.08 -7.63
C LYS A 122 1.12 22.50 -8.90
N GLY A 123 -0.20 22.63 -8.98
CA GLY A 123 -1.02 22.10 -10.08
C GLY A 123 -1.78 20.81 -9.72
N ASP A 124 -1.40 20.11 -8.65
CA ASP A 124 -2.19 18.99 -8.13
C ASP A 124 -3.48 19.49 -7.44
N GLU A 125 -4.56 18.72 -7.54
CA GLU A 125 -5.80 18.99 -6.80
C GLU A 125 -5.59 18.81 -5.29
N GLY A 126 -5.93 19.84 -4.50
CA GLY A 126 -5.70 19.87 -3.05
C GLY A 126 -4.31 20.37 -2.64
N TYR A 127 -3.54 20.90 -3.60
CA TYR A 127 -2.28 21.59 -3.32
C TYR A 127 -2.47 22.73 -2.30
N ALA A 128 -1.53 22.85 -1.38
CA ALA A 128 -1.42 23.95 -0.44
C ALA A 128 0.02 24.45 -0.42
N THR A 129 0.21 25.77 -0.53
CA THR A 129 1.52 26.44 -0.44
C THR A 129 2.20 26.22 0.91
N GLU A 130 3.49 26.52 1.02
CA GLU A 130 4.27 26.44 2.26
C GLU A 130 3.63 27.22 3.40
N GLU A 131 3.15 28.42 3.11
CA GLU A 131 2.48 29.31 4.05
C GLU A 131 1.14 28.72 4.52
N GLN A 132 0.34 28.18 3.60
CA GLN A 132 -0.97 27.59 3.91
C GLN A 132 -0.84 26.30 4.72
N ARG A 133 0.12 25.43 4.39
CA ARG A 133 0.37 24.20 5.15
C ARG A 133 1.14 24.47 6.43
N GLY A 134 1.90 25.55 6.51
CA GLY A 134 2.71 25.96 7.67
C GLY A 134 4.01 25.17 7.83
N PHE A 135 4.54 24.59 6.74
CA PHE A 135 5.82 23.86 6.74
C PHE A 135 6.39 23.65 5.34
N LEU A 136 7.71 23.61 5.21
CA LEU A 136 8.38 23.20 3.96
C LEU A 136 8.42 21.67 3.83
N THR A 137 8.74 20.99 4.93
CA THR A 137 8.84 19.53 5.01
C THR A 137 8.06 19.02 6.21
N CYS A 138 7.71 17.73 6.22
CA CYS A 138 7.19 17.08 7.42
C CYS A 138 7.69 15.64 7.49
N GLN A 139 7.97 15.15 8.69
CA GLN A 139 8.49 13.79 8.91
C GLN A 139 7.49 12.92 9.65
N LEU A 140 7.31 11.69 9.17
CA LEU A 140 6.47 10.70 9.84
C LEU A 140 7.03 10.41 11.24
N ASN A 141 6.17 10.44 12.25
CA ASN A 141 6.49 10.08 13.63
C ASN A 141 5.85 8.75 14.03
N THR A 142 4.51 8.67 13.99
CA THR A 142 3.75 7.50 14.42
C THR A 142 2.62 7.17 13.45
N ARG A 143 2.04 5.98 13.63
CA ARG A 143 0.84 5.51 12.92
C ARG A 143 -0.19 4.99 13.90
N ASN A 144 -1.45 5.16 13.55
CA ASN A 144 -2.63 4.66 14.27
C ASN A 144 -3.60 4.06 13.25
N TRP A 145 -3.67 2.75 13.17
CA TRP A 145 -4.55 2.03 12.26
C TRP A 145 -5.79 1.50 12.97
N ASN A 146 -6.90 1.55 12.26
CA ASN A 146 -8.18 0.96 12.65
C ASN A 146 -8.56 -0.07 11.58
N LEU A 147 -8.66 -1.33 11.98
CA LEU A 147 -9.10 -2.42 11.13
C LEU A 147 -10.50 -2.83 11.55
N GLN A 148 -11.47 -2.65 10.64
CA GLN A 148 -12.87 -2.99 10.89
C GLN A 148 -13.12 -4.44 10.51
N ASN A 149 -13.86 -5.17 11.35
CA ASN A 149 -14.28 -6.54 11.08
C ASN A 149 -15.75 -6.63 10.60
N THR A 150 -16.17 -7.83 10.17
CA THR A 150 -17.51 -8.14 9.67
C THR A 150 -18.61 -7.95 10.70
N GLN A 151 -18.29 -7.97 12.00
CA GLN A 151 -19.21 -7.73 13.10
C GLN A 151 -19.24 -6.25 13.53
N GLY A 152 -18.52 -5.38 12.84
CA GLY A 152 -18.40 -3.96 13.17
C GLY A 152 -17.40 -3.63 14.29
N GLY A 153 -16.69 -4.62 14.83
CA GLY A 153 -15.61 -4.41 15.79
C GLY A 153 -14.39 -3.75 15.13
N ILE A 154 -13.64 -2.96 15.90
CA ILE A 154 -12.44 -2.26 15.45
C ILE A 154 -11.23 -2.79 16.22
N GLU A 155 -10.26 -3.34 15.49
CA GLU A 155 -8.91 -3.61 16.00
C GLU A 155 -8.03 -2.38 15.78
N GLN A 156 -7.28 -1.98 16.81
CA GLN A 156 -6.40 -0.81 16.74
C GLN A 156 -4.93 -1.21 16.79
N VAL A 157 -4.14 -0.63 15.91
CA VAL A 157 -2.68 -0.81 15.88
C VAL A 157 -2.00 0.55 15.96
N HIS A 158 -1.26 0.78 17.05
CA HIS A 158 -0.43 1.96 17.23
C HIS A 158 1.07 1.60 17.15
N GLY A 159 1.88 2.47 16.58
CA GLY A 159 3.33 2.30 16.64
C GLY A 159 4.14 3.41 15.99
N SER A 160 5.46 3.35 16.17
CA SER A 160 6.40 4.33 15.60
C SER A 160 6.64 4.05 14.11
N GLY A 161 6.68 5.11 13.30
CA GLY A 161 6.94 5.04 11.86
C GLY A 161 6.05 4.02 11.14
N VAL A 162 6.52 3.52 10.00
CA VAL A 162 5.94 2.37 9.28
C VAL A 162 7.06 1.41 8.88
N VAL A 163 7.01 0.14 9.30
CA VAL A 163 8.04 -0.88 9.01
C VAL A 163 9.49 -0.40 9.26
N GLY A 164 9.69 0.34 10.36
CA GLY A 164 10.99 0.93 10.72
C GLY A 164 11.42 2.11 9.84
N LYS A 165 10.52 2.69 9.03
CA LYS A 165 10.75 3.86 8.18
C LYS A 165 10.06 5.10 8.75
N PHE A 166 10.70 6.26 8.55
CA PHE A 166 10.29 7.57 9.05
C PHE A 166 10.47 8.62 7.93
N PRO A 167 9.82 8.48 6.77
CA PRO A 167 10.07 9.36 5.63
C PRO A 167 9.89 10.84 5.99
N LEU A 168 10.85 11.66 5.59
CA LEU A 168 10.72 13.12 5.59
C LEU A 168 10.24 13.57 4.22
N LEU A 169 9.00 14.04 4.15
CA LEU A 169 8.35 14.46 2.91
C LEU A 169 8.72 15.89 2.56
N ARG A 170 8.82 16.17 1.27
CA ARG A 170 8.98 17.50 0.67
C ARG A 170 8.25 17.52 -0.67
N GLU A 171 8.01 18.70 -1.24
CA GLU A 171 7.49 18.76 -2.60
C GLU A 171 8.40 17.99 -3.58
N GLY A 172 7.78 17.18 -4.45
CA GLY A 172 8.49 16.38 -5.44
C GLY A 172 9.29 15.18 -4.92
N GLY A 173 9.26 14.86 -3.62
CA GLY A 173 10.04 13.73 -3.11
C GLY A 173 10.00 13.50 -1.60
N TYR A 174 10.95 12.68 -1.13
CA TYR A 174 11.13 12.39 0.28
C TYR A 174 12.56 11.97 0.60
N ARG A 175 12.97 12.07 1.86
CA ARG A 175 14.18 11.44 2.39
C ARG A 175 13.80 10.16 3.11
N GLY A 176 14.41 9.04 2.71
CA GLY A 176 14.04 7.70 3.18
C GLY A 176 14.62 7.32 4.54
N ASP A 177 14.36 8.12 5.58
CA ASP A 177 14.91 7.89 6.92
C ASP A 177 14.37 6.61 7.55
N SER A 178 15.16 6.02 8.43
CA SER A 178 14.81 4.74 9.07
C SER A 178 15.32 4.65 10.49
N GLN A 179 14.68 3.79 11.27
CA GLN A 179 15.14 3.41 12.59
C GLN A 179 16.58 2.91 12.53
N SER A 180 17.39 3.40 13.45
CA SER A 180 18.76 2.92 13.61
C SER A 180 18.75 1.46 14.02
N ARG A 181 19.68 0.68 13.48
CA ARG A 181 19.87 -0.74 13.84
C ARG A 181 20.19 -0.97 15.32
N ARG A 182 20.51 0.10 16.05
CA ARG A 182 20.78 0.08 17.50
C ARG A 182 19.50 0.10 18.34
N CYS A 183 18.35 0.39 17.74
CA CYS A 183 17.07 0.46 18.43
C CYS A 183 16.32 -0.87 18.31
N HIS A 184 15.91 -1.44 19.45
CA HIS A 184 15.15 -2.70 19.52
C HIS A 184 13.69 -2.49 19.96
N THR A 185 13.22 -1.24 20.04
CA THR A 185 11.86 -0.94 20.51
C THR A 185 10.92 -0.65 19.34
N ASN A 186 9.70 -1.17 19.42
CA ASN A 186 8.64 -0.92 18.43
C ASN A 186 7.76 0.30 18.82
N ILE A 187 7.91 0.81 20.04
CA ILE A 187 7.13 1.89 20.62
C ILE A 187 8.10 3.00 21.07
N GLY A 188 7.82 4.23 20.66
CA GLY A 188 8.57 5.42 21.05
C GLY A 188 10.02 5.42 20.57
N VAL A 189 10.26 5.39 19.25
CA VAL A 189 11.60 5.57 18.70
C VAL A 189 12.02 7.03 18.86
N PRO A 190 13.04 7.36 19.70
CA PRO A 190 13.47 8.73 19.87
C PRO A 190 14.05 9.30 18.57
N ALA A 191 13.93 10.61 18.36
CA ALA A 191 14.41 11.27 17.14
C ALA A 191 15.89 11.02 16.82
N HIS A 192 16.75 10.90 17.85
CA HIS A 192 18.17 10.60 17.68
C HIS A 192 18.45 9.16 17.19
N MET A 193 17.47 8.26 17.32
CA MET A 193 17.52 6.88 16.85
C MET A 193 16.92 6.71 15.45
N VAL A 194 16.60 7.80 14.76
CA VAL A 194 16.21 7.80 13.33
C VAL A 194 17.39 8.30 12.52
N ASP A 195 17.93 7.43 11.66
CA ASP A 195 19.08 7.70 10.80
C ASP A 195 18.59 8.28 9.46
N PRO A 196 19.16 9.43 9.01
CA PRO A 196 18.82 10.02 7.72
C PRO A 196 19.12 9.07 6.56
N GLY A 197 18.16 8.93 5.65
CA GLY A 197 18.31 8.13 4.44
C GLY A 197 18.73 8.95 3.21
N LYS A 198 18.69 8.30 2.05
CA LYS A 198 18.85 8.98 0.76
C LYS A 198 17.61 9.78 0.40
N ASN A 199 17.84 10.91 -0.25
CA ASN A 199 16.81 11.65 -0.95
C ASN A 199 16.30 10.86 -2.17
N LYS A 200 14.98 10.85 -2.36
CA LYS A 200 14.29 10.20 -3.46
C LYS A 200 13.23 11.15 -4.03
N THR A 201 12.92 10.99 -5.31
CA THR A 201 11.87 11.75 -6.00
C THR A 201 10.54 11.01 -5.91
N GLY A 202 9.45 11.74 -6.08
CA GLY A 202 8.09 11.20 -6.15
C GLY A 202 7.53 10.77 -4.79
N THR A 203 6.76 9.68 -4.82
CA THR A 203 5.89 9.25 -3.72
C THR A 203 6.60 8.25 -2.81
N PHE A 204 6.46 8.42 -1.50
CA PHE A 204 6.82 7.36 -0.56
C PHE A 204 5.74 6.27 -0.55
N VAL A 205 6.17 5.03 -0.74
CA VAL A 205 5.26 3.86 -0.75
C VAL A 205 5.53 3.02 0.49
N TYR A 206 4.49 2.85 1.30
CA TYR A 206 4.45 1.88 2.38
C TYR A 206 3.56 0.71 1.96
N GLN A 207 4.09 -0.50 2.05
CA GLN A 207 3.34 -1.73 1.82
C GLN A 207 3.51 -2.66 3.02
N SER A 208 2.43 -3.34 3.38
CA SER A 208 2.39 -4.33 4.44
C SER A 208 1.19 -5.24 4.24
N GLN A 209 1.01 -6.20 5.13
CA GLN A 209 -0.09 -7.15 5.06
C GLN A 209 -0.87 -7.21 6.36
N THR A 210 -2.13 -7.65 6.26
CA THR A 210 -2.98 -8.02 7.39
C THR A 210 -3.69 -9.34 7.08
N GLN A 211 -4.13 -10.06 8.11
CA GLN A 211 -4.82 -11.34 7.94
C GLN A 211 -6.16 -11.15 7.23
N ALA A 212 -6.43 -11.97 6.22
CA ALA A 212 -7.73 -12.00 5.55
C ALA A 212 -8.75 -12.82 6.36
N GLY A 213 -10.04 -12.63 6.06
CA GLY A 213 -11.13 -13.38 6.70
C GLY A 213 -12.21 -12.46 7.25
N SER A 214 -12.08 -12.07 8.51
CA SER A 214 -13.09 -11.24 9.19
C SER A 214 -12.92 -9.74 8.97
N LEU A 215 -11.79 -9.27 8.42
CA LEU A 215 -11.55 -7.84 8.20
C LEU A 215 -12.20 -7.35 6.90
N THR A 216 -12.82 -6.18 6.95
CA THR A 216 -13.59 -5.60 5.84
C THR A 216 -13.08 -4.24 5.39
N ALA A 217 -12.46 -3.46 6.27
CA ALA A 217 -11.91 -2.15 5.94
C ALA A 217 -10.69 -1.80 6.78
N PHE A 218 -9.83 -0.94 6.22
CA PHE A 218 -8.68 -0.35 6.88
C PHE A 218 -8.79 1.17 6.84
N SER A 219 -8.51 1.84 7.95
CA SER A 219 -8.44 3.29 8.04
C SER A 219 -7.46 3.73 9.14
N GLY A 220 -7.35 5.02 9.38
CA GLY A 220 -6.63 5.55 10.53
C GLY A 220 -5.96 6.88 10.23
N HIS A 221 -4.81 7.11 10.86
CA HIS A 221 -3.99 8.29 10.57
C HIS A 221 -2.52 8.03 10.86
N MET A 222 -1.69 8.90 10.31
CA MET A 222 -0.27 9.01 10.62
C MET A 222 0.00 10.36 11.24
N GLU A 223 0.77 10.38 12.33
CA GLU A 223 1.23 11.63 12.91
C GLU A 223 2.51 12.08 12.21
N PHE A 224 2.50 13.30 11.68
CA PHE A 224 3.65 13.95 11.09
C PHE A 224 4.08 15.15 11.93
N ILE A 225 5.38 15.43 11.94
CA ILE A 225 5.96 16.61 12.57
C ILE A 225 6.49 17.54 11.47
N PRO A 226 6.06 18.82 11.42
CA PRO A 226 6.68 19.84 10.58
C PRO A 226 8.20 19.92 10.76
N GLY A 227 8.97 20.02 9.68
CA GLY A 227 10.43 19.93 9.72
C GLY A 227 10.91 18.49 9.74
N SER A 228 11.81 18.17 10.67
CA SER A 228 12.30 16.81 10.93
C SER A 228 12.04 16.42 12.37
N LEU A 229 12.11 15.12 12.70
CA LEU A 229 11.97 14.65 14.08
C LEU A 229 13.05 15.24 15.01
N ARG A 230 14.25 15.53 14.47
CA ARG A 230 15.38 16.09 15.24
C ARG A 230 15.29 17.60 15.40
N GLU A 231 14.75 18.27 14.38
CA GLU A 231 14.58 19.71 14.32
C GLU A 231 13.13 20.03 13.89
N PRO A 232 12.16 19.92 14.81
CA PRO A 232 10.78 20.28 14.54
C PRO A 232 10.64 21.78 14.26
N SER A 233 9.85 22.14 13.26
CA SER A 233 9.50 23.53 12.95
C SER A 233 8.09 23.92 13.41
N GLY A 234 7.35 22.99 14.01
CA GLY A 234 5.98 23.20 14.48
C GLY A 234 5.39 21.99 15.19
N PRO A 235 4.15 22.09 15.68
CA PRO A 235 3.48 21.01 16.41
C PRO A 235 3.13 19.82 15.48
N PRO A 236 3.07 18.59 16.03
CA PRO A 236 2.60 17.43 15.29
C PRO A 236 1.18 17.60 14.74
N PHE A 237 0.86 16.89 13.66
CA PHE A 237 -0.47 16.86 13.07
C PHE A 237 -0.78 15.48 12.46
N ASN A 238 -2.07 15.14 12.43
CA ASN A 238 -2.52 13.86 11.90
C ASN A 238 -2.88 13.98 10.43
N VAL A 239 -2.20 13.21 9.59
CA VAL A 239 -2.56 12.97 8.19
C VAL A 239 -3.52 11.79 8.14
N VAL A 240 -4.75 12.05 7.68
CA VAL A 240 -5.83 11.06 7.67
C VAL A 240 -5.60 10.01 6.59
N VAL A 241 -5.90 8.75 6.91
CA VAL A 241 -6.07 7.66 5.95
C VAL A 241 -7.55 7.30 5.91
N ASN A 242 -8.24 7.74 4.85
CA ASN A 242 -9.66 7.45 4.68
C ASN A 242 -9.91 5.93 4.58
N PRO A 243 -11.07 5.43 5.04
CA PRO A 243 -11.40 4.01 4.93
C PRO A 243 -11.29 3.52 3.49
N PHE A 244 -10.62 2.38 3.30
CA PHE A 244 -10.60 1.63 2.04
C PHE A 244 -10.94 0.16 2.30
N PRO A 245 -11.56 -0.53 1.33
CA PRO A 245 -12.03 -1.89 1.52
C PRO A 245 -10.87 -2.88 1.56
N LEU A 246 -10.97 -3.87 2.46
CA LEU A 246 -10.18 -5.10 2.45
C LEU A 246 -11.03 -6.18 1.79
N ALA A 247 -11.21 -6.06 0.47
CA ALA A 247 -12.17 -6.87 -0.27
C ALA A 247 -11.78 -8.36 -0.33
N MET A 248 -12.79 -9.25 -0.31
CA MET A 248 -12.61 -10.71 -0.23
C MET A 248 -13.04 -11.48 -1.50
N ASP A 249 -13.50 -10.78 -2.55
CA ASP A 249 -13.96 -11.39 -3.81
C ASP A 249 -12.78 -11.92 -4.65
N VAL A 250 -13.05 -12.98 -5.41
CA VAL A 250 -12.19 -13.57 -6.47
C VAL A 250 -11.74 -12.51 -7.48
N LYS A 251 -12.54 -11.45 -7.65
CA LYS A 251 -12.17 -10.29 -8.47
C LYS A 251 -10.97 -9.50 -7.93
N TYR A 252 -10.50 -9.74 -6.71
CA TYR A 252 -9.42 -8.99 -6.05
C TYR A 252 -8.11 -9.76 -5.89
N ILE A 253 -7.97 -10.86 -6.63
CA ILE A 253 -6.71 -11.59 -6.77
C ILE A 253 -5.66 -10.67 -7.41
N TYR A 254 -4.40 -10.93 -7.09
CA TYR A 254 -3.20 -10.41 -7.75
C TYR A 254 -3.43 -10.10 -9.23
#